data_AF-A0AAV6H2F5-F1
#
_entry.id   AF-A0AAV6H2F5-F1
#
_cell.length_a   1.000
_cell.length_b   1.000
_cell.length_c   1.000
_cell.angle_alpha   90.00
_cell.angle_beta   90.00
_cell.angle_gamma   90.00
#
_symmetry.space_group_name_H-M   'P 1'
#
loop_
_entity.id
_entity.type
_entity.pdbx_description
1 polymer ?
#
loop_
_entity_poly.entity_id
_entity_poly.type
_entity_poly.pdbx_seq_one_letter_code
_entity_poly.pdbx_strand_id
1 'polypeptide(L)'
;MAVPFPFDNLVCMLLGISFTVWFTLLLVFIIVPAIFGLSFGIRRLYMKTLLKVFEWATLRIERGAKEKNHLLYKPYTNGIIAKEPTSLEEELTELRRSGSSRDLDSSSATASSSSSSSSCSSASAVASSAEFDMSDIFSFCRRGVESIVDDEVTKRFSAEELETWNLLTRSNYNFQHISTRLTVLWGIGVVIRYGVLLPLRVTLAITGVGLLVVITSIIGLLPSGRAKSFLSEKVHLMCYRICVRALTAIITYHHSENKPRNGGICVANHTSPIDVIILASDGCYAMVGQIHGGLMGVIQRSMVKAAPHIWFERSEVKDRHLVAKSDNCSSLTA
;
A
#
# COMPACT_ATOMS: atom_id res chain seq x y z
N MET A 1 46.82 -35.67 -2.20
CA MET A 1 45.51 -36.09 -1.65
C MET A 1 45.56 -35.78 -0.16
N ALA A 2 45.06 -34.61 0.24
CA ALA A 2 45.10 -34.18 1.64
C ALA A 2 44.04 -34.98 2.43
N VAL A 3 44.48 -35.73 3.42
CA VAL A 3 43.60 -36.42 4.37
C VAL A 3 43.03 -35.33 5.29
N PRO A 4 41.72 -35.08 5.32
CA PRO A 4 41.15 -34.10 6.25
C PRO A 4 41.44 -34.55 7.68
N PHE A 5 41.94 -33.65 8.52
CA PHE A 5 42.28 -33.96 9.90
C PHE A 5 40.99 -34.32 10.67
N PRO A 6 41.03 -35.22 11.66
CA PRO A 6 39.85 -35.59 12.46
C PRO A 6 39.21 -34.40 13.19
N PHE A 7 39.98 -33.32 13.39
CA PHE A 7 39.51 -32.05 13.94
C PHE A 7 38.55 -31.29 13.02
N ASP A 8 38.73 -31.35 11.70
CA ASP A 8 37.85 -30.69 10.74
C ASP A 8 36.45 -31.32 10.76
N ASN A 9 36.39 -32.66 10.86
CA ASN A 9 35.14 -33.39 11.01
C ASN A 9 34.43 -33.08 12.34
N LEU A 10 35.18 -32.94 13.44
CA LEU A 10 34.61 -32.60 14.74
C LEU A 10 34.04 -31.17 14.74
N VAL A 11 34.77 -30.20 14.18
CA VAL A 11 34.31 -28.81 14.06
C VAL A 11 33.08 -28.72 13.16
N CYS A 12 33.07 -29.39 12.00
CA CYS A 12 31.89 -29.45 11.13
C CYS A 12 30.69 -30.10 11.82
N MET A 13 30.89 -31.18 12.58
CA MET A 13 29.80 -31.79 13.35
C MET A 13 29.28 -30.88 14.46
N LEU A 14 30.16 -30.21 15.22
CA LEU A 14 29.76 -29.28 16.27
C LEU A 14 29.03 -28.05 15.71
N LEU A 15 29.49 -27.50 14.58
CA LEU A 15 28.79 -26.43 13.85
C LEU A 15 27.43 -26.90 13.33
N GLY A 16 27.34 -28.11 12.81
CA GLY A 16 26.07 -28.71 12.37
C GLY A 16 25.09 -28.92 13.52
N ILE A 17 25.55 -29.42 14.67
CA ILE A 17 24.73 -29.57 15.87
C ILE A 17 24.30 -28.20 16.41
N SER A 18 25.20 -27.23 16.46
CA SER A 18 24.87 -25.86 16.89
C SER A 18 23.81 -25.23 15.99
N PHE A 19 23.95 -25.38 14.68
CA PHE A 19 22.99 -24.88 13.70
C PHE A 19 21.62 -25.59 13.84
N THR A 20 21.61 -26.91 14.00
CA THR A 20 20.35 -27.66 14.17
C THR A 20 19.66 -27.31 15.49
N VAL A 21 20.39 -27.18 16.60
CA VAL A 21 19.83 -26.74 17.89
C VAL A 21 19.28 -25.31 17.80
N TRP A 22 20.02 -24.39 17.17
CA TRP A 22 19.55 -23.02 16.95
C TRP A 22 18.29 -22.99 16.10
N PHE A 23 18.27 -23.73 14.99
CA PHE A 23 17.12 -23.78 14.08
C PHE A 23 15.90 -24.43 14.72
N THR A 24 16.08 -25.51 15.48
CA THR A 24 15.00 -26.15 16.23
C THR A 24 14.44 -25.25 17.32
N LEU A 25 15.29 -24.55 18.09
CA LEU A 25 14.84 -23.55 19.07
C LEU A 25 14.06 -22.41 18.40
N LEU A 26 14.54 -21.93 17.25
CA LEU A 26 13.86 -20.90 16.47
C LEU A 26 12.47 -21.39 16.00
N LEU A 27 12.38 -22.62 15.46
CA LEU A 27 11.11 -23.21 15.06
C LEU A 27 10.15 -23.39 16.24
N VAL A 28 10.63 -23.88 17.38
CA VAL A 28 9.81 -24.04 18.59
C VAL A 28 9.27 -22.69 19.05
N PHE A 29 10.12 -21.67 19.09
CA PHE A 29 9.73 -20.32 19.50
C PHE A 29 8.75 -19.65 18.53
N ILE A 30 8.70 -20.07 17.27
CA ILE A 30 7.71 -19.59 16.28
C ILE A 30 6.40 -20.39 16.39
N ILE A 31 6.50 -21.72 16.41
CA ILE A 31 5.37 -22.64 16.29
C ILE A 31 4.56 -22.67 17.59
N VAL A 32 5.21 -22.79 18.75
CA VAL A 32 4.51 -22.93 20.04
C VAL A 32 3.57 -21.74 20.30
N PRO A 33 4.02 -20.47 20.20
CA PRO A 33 3.10 -19.34 20.33
C PRO A 33 2.06 -19.29 19.22
N ALA A 34 2.34 -19.80 18.01
CA ALA A 34 1.34 -19.88 16.94
C ALA A 34 0.18 -20.79 17.30
N ILE A 35 0.48 -21.97 17.86
CA ILE A 35 -0.53 -22.95 18.28
C ILE A 35 -1.43 -22.33 19.36
N PHE A 36 -0.83 -21.74 20.39
CA PHE A 36 -1.59 -21.15 21.52
C PHE A 36 -2.19 -19.77 21.22
N GLY A 37 -1.87 -19.15 20.08
CA GLY A 37 -2.33 -17.79 19.75
C GLY A 37 -1.70 -16.72 20.64
N LEU A 38 -0.64 -17.06 21.37
CA LEU A 38 0.06 -16.12 22.24
C LEU A 38 0.87 -15.15 21.39
N SER A 39 0.72 -13.86 21.68
CA SER A 39 1.61 -12.83 21.18
C SER A 39 2.45 -12.32 22.36
N PHE A 40 3.77 -12.42 22.28
CA PHE A 40 4.68 -11.98 23.34
C PHE A 40 4.65 -10.44 23.60
N GLY A 41 3.75 -9.70 22.95
CA GLY A 41 3.65 -8.24 23.11
C GLY A 41 4.83 -7.43 22.55
N ILE A 42 5.93 -8.08 22.16
CA ILE A 42 7.16 -7.46 21.65
C ILE A 42 6.87 -6.48 20.51
N ARG A 43 5.98 -6.86 19.58
CA ARG A 43 5.58 -5.98 18.45
C ARG A 43 4.87 -4.72 18.92
N ARG A 44 3.96 -4.83 19.89
CA ARG A 44 3.26 -3.68 20.49
C ARG A 44 4.24 -2.78 21.24
N LEU A 45 5.18 -3.36 21.98
CA LEU A 45 6.24 -2.61 22.67
C LEU A 45 7.15 -1.89 21.66
N TYR A 46 7.57 -2.57 20.59
CA TYR A 46 8.35 -1.98 19.50
C TYR A 46 7.61 -0.79 18.87
N MET A 47 6.34 -0.94 18.51
CA MET A 47 5.56 0.16 17.91
C MET A 47 5.35 1.32 18.89
N LYS A 48 5.02 1.05 20.15
CA LYS A 48 4.89 2.11 21.18
C LYS A 48 6.21 2.85 21.39
N THR A 49 7.34 2.15 21.41
CA THR A 49 8.67 2.76 21.54
C THR A 49 8.99 3.60 20.31
N LEU A 50 8.70 3.08 19.11
CA LEU A 50 8.94 3.78 17.84
C LEU A 50 8.10 5.07 17.73
N LEU A 51 6.82 5.02 18.12
CA LEU A 51 5.95 6.20 18.13
C LEU A 51 6.45 7.28 19.09
N LYS A 52 6.87 6.90 20.31
CA LYS A 52 7.49 7.84 21.26
C LYS A 52 8.76 8.50 20.69
N VAL A 53 9.56 7.73 19.95
CA VAL A 53 10.76 8.25 19.29
C VAL A 53 10.39 9.25 18.18
N PHE A 54 9.31 8.97 17.43
CA PHE A 54 8.80 9.86 16.38
C PHE A 54 8.20 11.15 16.95
N GLU A 55 7.41 11.07 18.02
CA GLU A 55 6.91 12.24 18.76
C GLU A 55 8.06 13.11 19.27
N TRP A 56 9.06 12.49 19.92
CA TRP A 56 10.26 13.20 20.39
C TRP A 56 11.01 13.89 19.24
N ALA A 57 11.18 13.21 18.11
CA ALA A 57 11.82 13.78 16.92
C ALA A 57 11.03 14.97 16.37
N THR A 58 9.71 14.86 16.28
CA THR A 58 8.79 15.92 15.82
C THR A 58 8.93 17.18 16.68
N LEU A 59 8.82 17.04 18.01
CA LEU A 59 9.00 18.15 18.96
C LEU A 59 10.38 18.81 18.84
N ARG A 60 11.42 18.04 18.51
CA ARG A 60 12.77 18.57 18.34
C ARG A 60 12.91 19.35 17.03
N ILE A 61 12.29 18.90 15.95
CA ILE A 61 12.23 19.59 14.66
C ILE A 61 11.51 20.92 14.82
N GLU A 62 10.33 20.92 15.43
CA GLU A 62 9.54 22.13 15.68
C GLU A 62 10.33 23.15 16.52
N ARG A 63 11.04 22.70 17.56
CA ARG A 63 11.86 23.58 18.39
C ARG A 63 13.04 24.17 17.60
N GLY A 64 13.71 23.36 16.79
CA GLY A 64 14.82 23.81 15.93
C GLY A 64 14.36 24.78 14.83
N ALA A 65 13.13 24.65 14.33
CA ALA A 65 12.52 25.58 13.40
C ALA A 65 12.20 26.93 14.07
N LYS A 66 11.61 26.90 15.27
CA LYS A 66 11.33 28.09 16.09
C LYS A 66 12.60 28.88 16.45
N GLU A 67 13.69 28.19 16.79
CA GLU A 67 14.98 28.82 17.12
C GLU A 67 15.65 29.48 15.90
N LYS A 68 15.40 29.00 14.68
CA LYS A 68 16.04 29.49 13.44
C LYS A 68 15.26 30.59 12.70
N ASN A 69 14.13 31.06 13.24
CA ASN A 69 13.24 32.05 12.59
C ASN A 69 12.87 31.71 11.13
N HIS A 70 12.94 30.44 10.74
CA HIS A 70 12.40 30.00 9.45
C HIS A 70 10.91 29.71 9.66
N LEU A 71 10.08 30.50 8.99
CA LEU A 71 8.62 30.32 8.85
C LEU A 71 8.27 29.00 8.12
N LEU A 72 8.66 27.86 8.66
CA LEU A 72 8.30 26.53 8.14
C LEU A 72 7.94 25.59 9.27
N TYR A 73 6.81 25.91 9.91
CA TYR A 73 5.87 24.92 10.40
C TYR A 73 4.47 25.53 10.37
N LYS A 74 3.85 25.55 9.19
CA LYS A 74 2.39 25.44 9.13
C LYS A 74 2.11 23.96 8.91
N PRO A 75 1.51 23.23 9.85
CA PRO A 75 0.81 22.02 9.45
C PRO A 75 -0.20 22.47 8.39
N TYR A 76 -0.25 21.78 7.26
CA TYR A 76 -1.28 22.03 6.25
C TYR A 76 -2.62 21.63 6.89
N THR A 77 -3.20 22.53 7.67
CA THR A 77 -4.59 22.46 8.06
C THR A 77 -5.38 22.77 6.80
N ASN A 78 -5.67 21.75 6.01
CA ASN A 78 -6.89 21.76 5.21
C ASN A 78 -8.07 21.66 6.19
N GLY A 79 -8.25 22.72 6.97
CA GLY A 79 -9.52 23.01 7.60
C GLY A 79 -10.50 23.22 6.46
N ILE A 80 -11.42 22.27 6.33
CA ILE A 80 -12.68 22.45 5.63
C ILE A 80 -13.26 23.78 6.14
N ILE A 81 -13.23 24.84 5.32
CA ILE A 81 -14.17 25.97 5.25
C ILE A 81 -13.60 26.99 4.24
N ALA A 82 -14.33 27.14 3.14
CA ALA A 82 -14.46 28.28 2.22
C ALA A 82 -13.17 29.02 1.78
N LYS A 83 -12.64 28.64 0.60
CA LYS A 83 -12.09 29.63 -0.32
C LYS A 83 -13.23 30.00 -1.27
N GLU A 84 -13.76 31.22 -1.18
CA GLU A 84 -14.76 31.72 -2.13
C GLU A 84 -14.23 31.60 -3.57
N PRO A 85 -15.09 31.26 -4.55
CA PRO A 85 -14.69 31.23 -5.94
C PRO A 85 -14.37 32.67 -6.36
N THR A 86 -13.09 32.94 -6.59
CA THR A 86 -12.69 34.15 -7.31
C THR A 86 -13.36 34.09 -8.68
N SER A 87 -14.14 35.13 -8.97
CA SER A 87 -15.04 35.22 -10.11
C SER A 87 -14.30 35.00 -11.42
N LEU A 88 -14.81 34.08 -12.24
CA LEU A 88 -14.37 33.75 -13.60
C LEU A 88 -14.18 34.98 -14.52
N GLU A 89 -14.73 36.14 -14.18
CA GLU A 89 -14.56 37.38 -14.95
C GLU A 89 -13.21 38.08 -14.72
N GLU A 90 -12.58 37.95 -13.55
CA GLU A 90 -11.31 38.63 -13.26
C GLU A 90 -10.13 37.98 -14.00
N GLU A 91 -10.05 36.64 -14.06
CA GLU A 91 -8.97 35.94 -14.77
C GLU A 91 -9.08 36.06 -16.31
N LEU A 92 -10.30 36.09 -16.87
CA LEU A 92 -10.54 36.29 -18.30
C LEU A 92 -10.12 37.70 -18.76
N THR A 93 -10.22 38.69 -17.88
CA THR A 93 -9.79 40.07 -18.15
C THR A 93 -8.26 40.20 -18.10
N GLU A 94 -7.59 39.45 -17.23
CA GLU A 94 -6.14 39.49 -17.09
C GLU A 94 -5.40 38.77 -18.24
N LEU A 95 -5.95 37.66 -18.74
CA LEU A 95 -5.45 36.96 -19.93
C LEU A 95 -5.59 37.80 -21.21
N ARG A 96 -6.68 38.59 -21.32
CA ARG A 96 -6.87 39.53 -22.44
C ARG A 96 -5.90 40.70 -22.38
N ARG A 97 -5.46 41.12 -21.18
CA ARG A 97 -4.47 42.19 -20.99
C ARG A 97 -3.05 41.76 -21.35
N SER A 98 -2.69 40.50 -21.12
CA SER A 98 -1.38 39.95 -21.48
C SER A 98 -1.20 39.68 -22.99
N GLY A 99 -2.30 39.54 -23.74
CA GLY A 99 -2.27 39.29 -25.20
C GLY A 99 -2.07 40.52 -26.09
N SER A 100 -2.23 41.75 -25.56
CA SER A 100 -2.22 42.99 -26.37
C SER A 100 -0.90 43.77 -26.32
N SER A 101 0.18 43.23 -25.72
CA SER A 101 1.45 43.97 -25.51
C SER A 101 2.62 43.50 -26.37
N ARG A 102 2.37 42.84 -27.52
CA ARG A 102 3.44 42.44 -28.43
C ARG A 102 3.16 42.80 -29.89
N ASP A 103 2.65 44.01 -30.13
CA ASP A 103 2.81 44.66 -31.41
C ASP A 103 2.90 46.17 -31.17
N LEU A 104 3.79 46.83 -31.91
CA LEU A 104 4.16 48.26 -31.86
C LEU A 104 5.33 48.62 -30.94
N ASP A 105 6.56 48.33 -31.39
CA ASP A 105 7.58 49.39 -31.45
C ASP A 105 8.58 49.15 -32.60
N SER A 106 8.24 49.67 -33.78
CA SER A 106 9.25 50.03 -34.77
C SER A 106 8.76 51.25 -35.55
N SER A 107 9.59 52.30 -35.51
CA SER A 107 9.67 53.44 -36.44
C SER A 107 9.20 54.81 -35.92
N SER A 108 10.23 55.65 -35.71
CA SER A 108 10.36 57.03 -36.17
C SER A 108 9.53 58.16 -35.55
N ALA A 109 10.25 58.98 -34.77
CA ALA A 109 10.48 60.42 -34.97
C ALA A 109 9.29 61.41 -35.11
N THR A 110 9.58 62.60 -34.54
CA THR A 110 9.06 63.95 -34.84
C THR A 110 7.84 64.46 -34.07
N ALA A 111 8.17 65.34 -33.11
CA ALA A 111 7.63 66.69 -32.87
C ALA A 111 6.13 66.94 -32.54
N SER A 112 6.00 67.81 -31.54
CA SER A 112 5.01 68.89 -31.36
C SER A 112 3.66 68.61 -30.65
N SER A 113 3.54 69.29 -29.50
CA SER A 113 2.43 70.13 -29.02
C SER A 113 1.04 69.55 -28.71
N SER A 114 0.63 69.89 -27.49
CA SER A 114 -0.68 70.42 -27.05
C SER A 114 -1.93 69.51 -26.96
N SER A 115 -2.48 69.56 -25.74
CA SER A 115 -3.89 69.81 -25.39
C SER A 115 -4.95 68.69 -25.51
N SER A 116 -5.52 68.41 -24.33
CA SER A 116 -6.96 68.36 -24.01
C SER A 116 -7.83 67.23 -24.59
N SER A 117 -8.35 66.43 -23.65
CA SER A 117 -9.75 65.99 -23.48
C SER A 117 -10.58 65.67 -24.73
N SER A 118 -11.09 64.45 -24.81
CA SER A 118 -12.52 64.16 -24.58
C SER A 118 -12.88 62.76 -25.09
N SER A 119 -13.56 62.04 -24.20
CA SER A 119 -14.41 60.87 -24.38
C SER A 119 -15.10 60.79 -25.75
N CYS A 120 -15.18 59.59 -26.32
CA CYS A 120 -16.39 58.78 -26.51
C CYS A 120 -16.25 57.86 -27.74
N SER A 121 -16.44 56.54 -27.57
CA SER A 121 -16.61 55.63 -28.71
C SER A 121 -17.52 54.49 -28.31
N SER A 122 -18.74 54.60 -28.82
CA SER A 122 -19.76 53.58 -28.88
C SER A 122 -19.40 52.53 -29.93
N ALA A 123 -19.85 51.30 -29.68
CA ALA A 123 -20.15 50.24 -30.64
C ALA A 123 -18.96 49.59 -31.38
N SER A 124 -18.79 48.28 -31.17
CA SER A 124 -19.18 47.30 -32.17
C SER A 124 -18.89 45.89 -31.67
N ALA A 125 -19.94 45.08 -31.52
CA ALA A 125 -19.83 43.65 -31.38
C ALA A 125 -19.20 43.06 -32.65
N VAL A 126 -18.00 42.47 -32.51
CA VAL A 126 -17.44 41.57 -33.52
C VAL A 126 -17.10 40.29 -32.79
N ALA A 127 -17.97 39.29 -32.97
CA ALA A 127 -17.65 37.90 -32.68
C ALA A 127 -16.58 37.47 -33.68
N SER A 128 -15.30 37.64 -33.34
CA SER A 128 -14.21 37.03 -34.08
C SER A 128 -14.17 35.55 -33.74
N SER A 129 -14.48 34.71 -34.72
CA SER A 129 -14.20 33.28 -34.73
C SER A 129 -12.74 33.05 -34.34
N ALA A 130 -12.50 32.55 -33.12
CA ALA A 130 -11.16 32.25 -32.64
C ALA A 130 -10.59 31.09 -33.48
N GLU A 131 -9.53 31.38 -34.24
CA GLU A 131 -8.71 30.35 -34.87
C GLU A 131 -8.02 29.54 -33.77
N PHE A 132 -8.24 28.23 -33.78
CA PHE A 132 -7.67 27.31 -32.80
C PHE A 132 -6.19 27.10 -33.10
N ASP A 133 -5.31 27.49 -32.17
CA ASP A 133 -3.87 27.25 -32.30
C ASP A 133 -3.47 25.96 -31.57
N MET A 134 -2.42 25.28 -32.04
CA MET A 134 -1.95 24.02 -31.45
C MET A 134 -1.50 24.20 -29.98
N SER A 135 -1.13 25.42 -29.58
CA SER A 135 -0.84 25.77 -28.18
C SER A 135 -2.06 25.66 -27.26
N ASP A 136 -3.27 25.82 -27.78
CA ASP A 136 -4.50 25.76 -26.98
C ASP A 136 -4.74 24.35 -26.43
N ILE A 137 -4.27 23.32 -27.14
CA ILE A 137 -4.31 21.92 -26.69
C ILE A 137 -3.58 21.77 -25.35
N PHE A 138 -2.44 22.45 -25.16
CA PHE A 138 -1.71 22.39 -23.89
C PHE A 138 -2.49 23.04 -22.74
N SER A 139 -3.29 24.08 -23.03
CA SER A 139 -4.16 24.70 -22.03
C SER A 139 -5.29 23.75 -21.60
N PHE A 140 -5.87 23.00 -22.54
CA PHE A 140 -6.89 22.00 -22.26
C PHE A 140 -6.30 20.78 -21.53
N CYS A 141 -5.11 20.30 -21.91
CA CYS A 141 -4.41 19.24 -21.20
C CYS A 141 -4.07 19.66 -19.77
N ARG A 142 -3.56 20.88 -19.58
CA ARG A 142 -3.27 21.43 -18.26
C ARG A 142 -4.54 21.51 -17.39
N ARG A 143 -5.63 22.06 -17.92
CA ARG A 143 -6.93 22.13 -17.23
C ARG A 143 -7.52 20.75 -16.93
N GLY A 144 -7.37 19.80 -17.83
CA GLY A 144 -7.77 18.41 -17.61
C GLY A 144 -7.01 17.80 -16.44
N VAL A 145 -5.69 17.97 -16.39
CA VAL A 145 -4.86 17.50 -15.26
C VAL A 145 -5.20 18.23 -13.97
N GLU A 146 -5.34 19.56 -13.99
CA GLU A 146 -5.76 20.35 -12.82
C GLU A 146 -7.13 19.89 -12.31
N SER A 147 -8.10 19.61 -13.17
CA SER A 147 -9.42 19.11 -12.77
C SER A 147 -9.40 17.70 -12.16
N ILE A 148 -8.48 16.83 -12.60
CA ILE A 148 -8.28 15.49 -12.03
C ILE A 148 -7.60 15.59 -10.66
N VAL A 149 -6.63 16.50 -10.52
CA VAL A 149 -5.93 16.78 -9.26
C VAL A 149 -6.88 17.42 -8.24
N ASP A 150 -7.76 18.30 -8.71
CA ASP A 150 -8.72 19.01 -7.87
C ASP A 150 -10.02 18.24 -7.60
N ASP A 151 -10.19 17.08 -8.21
CA ASP A 151 -11.36 16.23 -8.02
C ASP A 151 -11.57 15.90 -6.53
N GLU A 152 -12.81 16.05 -6.09
CA GLU A 152 -13.20 15.82 -4.70
C GLU A 152 -12.88 14.39 -4.28
N VAL A 153 -12.98 13.43 -5.20
CA VAL A 153 -12.68 12.01 -4.98
C VAL A 153 -11.18 11.80 -4.75
N THR A 154 -10.31 12.34 -5.61
CA THR A 154 -8.85 12.26 -5.46
C THR A 154 -8.37 12.93 -4.16
N LYS A 155 -9.00 14.05 -3.78
CA LYS A 155 -8.73 14.73 -2.50
C LYS A 155 -9.13 13.89 -1.28
N ARG A 156 -10.17 13.06 -1.37
CA ARG A 156 -10.50 12.07 -0.30
C ARG A 156 -9.49 10.92 -0.23
N PHE A 157 -8.73 10.69 -1.29
CA PHE A 157 -7.61 9.72 -1.31
C PHE A 157 -6.27 10.34 -0.95
N SER A 158 -6.22 11.62 -0.55
CA SER A 158 -5.00 12.22 0.00
C SER A 158 -4.59 11.39 1.23
N ALA A 159 -3.44 10.73 1.13
CA ALA A 159 -2.94 9.90 2.21
C ALA A 159 -2.86 10.75 3.48
N GLU A 160 -3.40 10.24 4.59
CA GLU A 160 -3.24 10.87 5.88
C GLU A 160 -1.74 10.90 6.22
N GLU A 161 -1.11 12.04 5.96
CA GLU A 161 0.26 12.27 6.37
C GLU A 161 0.26 12.31 7.89
N LEU A 162 0.87 11.28 8.50
CA LEU A 162 1.00 11.18 9.95
C LEU A 162 1.52 12.52 10.51
N GLU A 163 0.78 13.09 11.47
CA GLU A 163 1.11 14.36 12.15
C GLU A 163 2.50 14.34 12.82
N THR A 164 3.11 13.16 12.94
CA THR A 164 4.44 12.94 13.50
C THR A 164 5.49 12.65 12.43
N TRP A 165 6.67 13.27 12.59
CA TRP A 165 7.86 12.96 11.79
C TRP A 165 8.17 11.48 11.89
N ASN A 166 8.29 10.82 10.74
CA ASN A 166 8.72 9.44 10.66
C ASN A 166 10.04 9.33 9.88
N LEU A 167 10.65 8.15 9.93
CA LEU A 167 11.93 7.87 9.27
C LEU A 167 11.90 8.06 7.74
N LEU A 168 10.71 8.01 7.12
CA LEU A 168 10.50 8.19 5.68
C LEU A 168 10.24 9.66 5.32
N THR A 169 9.77 10.50 6.26
CA THR A 169 9.59 11.95 6.05
C THR A 169 10.91 12.65 5.68
N ARG A 170 12.07 12.06 5.99
CA ARG A 170 13.38 12.57 5.56
C ARG A 170 13.62 12.48 4.04
N SER A 171 13.00 11.54 3.31
CA SER A 171 13.12 11.49 1.84
C SER A 171 12.22 12.51 1.12
N ASN A 172 11.55 13.39 1.86
CA ASN A 172 10.84 14.54 1.30
C ASN A 172 11.84 15.68 1.03
N TYR A 173 11.81 16.23 -0.19
CA TYR A 173 12.75 17.24 -0.71
C TYR A 173 12.90 18.50 0.18
N ASN A 174 11.92 18.81 1.03
CA ASN A 174 11.94 20.02 1.85
C ASN A 174 12.82 19.96 3.12
N PHE A 175 13.31 18.78 3.51
CA PHE A 175 13.98 18.59 4.82
C PHE A 175 15.33 17.87 4.72
N GLN A 176 16.24 18.38 3.89
CA GLN A 176 17.54 17.76 3.66
C GLN A 176 18.44 17.71 4.92
N HIS A 177 18.36 18.70 5.83
CA HIS A 177 19.28 18.81 6.98
C HIS A 177 18.67 19.46 8.24
N ILE A 178 17.92 18.68 9.04
CA ILE A 178 17.38 19.15 10.33
C ILE A 178 18.42 19.04 11.47
N SER A 179 19.10 17.89 11.64
CA SER A 179 20.06 17.67 12.73
C SER A 179 20.93 16.40 12.54
N THR A 180 22.18 16.43 13.01
CA THR A 180 23.11 15.27 13.01
C THR A 180 22.59 14.11 13.86
N ARG A 181 22.04 14.40 15.05
CA ARG A 181 21.48 13.37 15.96
C ARG A 181 20.32 12.61 15.33
N LEU A 182 19.44 13.30 14.60
CA LEU A 182 18.32 12.69 13.89
C LEU A 182 18.79 11.85 12.69
N THR A 183 19.93 12.22 12.08
CA THR A 183 20.59 11.43 11.03
C THR A 183 21.17 10.13 11.57
N VAL A 184 21.83 10.18 12.73
CA VAL A 184 22.33 8.97 13.40
C VAL A 184 21.17 8.05 13.77
N LEU A 185 20.10 8.58 14.35
CA LEU A 185 18.91 7.82 14.70
C LEU A 185 18.26 7.17 13.46
N TRP A 186 18.19 7.91 12.35
CA TRP A 186 17.71 7.38 11.08
C TRP A 186 18.58 6.25 10.54
N GLY A 187 19.91 6.42 10.55
CA GLY A 187 20.86 5.40 10.12
C GLY A 187 20.75 4.12 10.95
N ILE A 188 20.63 4.25 12.28
CA ILE A 188 20.36 3.13 13.17
C ILE A 188 19.03 2.45 12.81
N GLY A 189 17.98 3.21 12.55
CA GLY A 189 16.68 2.69 12.12
C GLY A 189 16.74 1.89 10.82
N VAL A 190 17.52 2.35 9.84
CA VAL A 190 17.78 1.64 8.58
C VAL A 190 18.52 0.33 8.86
N VAL A 191 19.60 0.36 9.64
CA VAL A 191 20.37 -0.85 9.99
C VAL A 191 19.50 -1.88 10.71
N ILE A 192 18.68 -1.46 11.69
CA ILE A 192 17.77 -2.38 12.40
C ILE A 192 16.72 -2.94 11.43
N ARG A 193 16.14 -2.11 10.57
CA ARG A 193 15.08 -2.52 9.63
C ARG A 193 15.59 -3.54 8.61
N TYR A 194 16.70 -3.26 7.94
CA TYR A 194 17.19 -4.07 6.83
C TYR A 194 18.20 -5.14 7.26
N GLY A 195 18.94 -4.92 8.35
CA GLY A 195 19.91 -5.88 8.87
C GLY A 195 19.31 -6.94 9.79
N VAL A 196 18.24 -6.63 10.53
CA VAL A 196 17.65 -7.56 11.52
C VAL A 196 16.18 -7.87 11.23
N LEU A 197 15.34 -6.85 11.11
CA LEU A 197 13.88 -7.07 11.00
C LEU A 197 13.47 -7.68 9.66
N LEU A 198 14.04 -7.23 8.54
CA LEU A 198 13.69 -7.75 7.21
C LEU A 198 14.13 -9.22 7.04
N PRO A 199 15.38 -9.63 7.36
CA PRO A 199 15.78 -11.04 7.28
C PRO A 199 14.90 -11.92 8.16
N LEU A 200 14.60 -11.48 9.39
CA LEU A 200 13.67 -12.18 10.28
C LEU A 200 12.27 -12.34 9.67
N ARG A 201 11.73 -11.30 9.02
CA ARG A 201 10.42 -11.40 8.35
C ARG A 201 10.45 -12.36 7.18
N VAL A 202 11.51 -12.35 6.39
CA VAL A 202 11.68 -13.24 5.24
C VAL A 202 11.78 -14.69 5.70
N THR A 203 12.56 -14.99 6.74
CA THR A 203 12.65 -16.36 7.28
C THR A 203 11.31 -16.85 7.84
N LEU A 204 10.58 -15.97 8.54
CA LEU A 204 9.21 -16.28 9.01
C LEU A 204 8.24 -16.53 7.85
N ALA A 205 8.30 -15.73 6.78
CA ALA A 205 7.43 -15.88 5.62
C ALA A 205 7.71 -17.20 4.88
N ILE A 206 8.98 -17.51 4.62
CA ILE A 206 9.39 -18.76 3.98
C ILE A 206 8.98 -19.96 4.83
N THR A 207 9.22 -19.89 6.15
CA THR A 207 8.84 -20.96 7.07
C THR A 207 7.32 -21.13 7.13
N GLY A 208 6.55 -20.04 7.24
CA GLY A 208 5.08 -20.09 7.30
C GLY A 208 4.45 -20.67 6.03
N VAL A 209 4.88 -20.21 4.85
CA VAL A 209 4.39 -20.72 3.56
C VAL A 209 4.87 -22.15 3.32
N GLY A 210 6.13 -22.47 3.64
CA GLY A 210 6.70 -23.80 3.50
C GLY A 210 5.98 -24.83 4.38
N LEU A 211 5.75 -24.52 5.65
CA LEU A 211 4.98 -25.37 6.56
C LEU A 211 3.53 -25.52 6.11
N LEU A 212 2.91 -24.45 5.61
CA LEU A 212 1.55 -24.54 5.05
C LEU A 212 1.52 -25.57 3.91
N VAL A 213 2.40 -25.45 2.92
CA VAL A 213 2.43 -26.34 1.75
C VAL A 213 2.75 -27.78 2.14
N VAL A 214 3.78 -27.99 2.98
CA VAL A 214 4.24 -29.34 3.36
C VAL A 214 3.20 -30.04 4.24
N ILE A 215 2.72 -29.40 5.31
CA ILE A 215 1.82 -30.05 6.26
C ILE A 215 0.45 -30.30 5.63
N THR A 216 -0.10 -29.34 4.86
CA THR A 216 -1.38 -29.57 4.15
C THR A 216 -1.28 -30.68 3.11
N SER A 217 -0.13 -30.83 2.44
CA SER A 217 0.11 -31.94 1.53
C SER A 217 0.18 -33.29 2.27
N ILE A 218 0.82 -33.34 3.44
CA ILE A 218 0.86 -34.54 4.30
C ILE A 218 -0.54 -34.91 4.80
N ILE A 219 -1.33 -33.93 5.26
CA ILE A 219 -2.72 -34.14 5.68
C ILE A 219 -3.59 -34.65 4.51
N GLY A 220 -3.25 -34.24 3.29
CA GLY A 220 -3.85 -34.75 2.07
C GLY A 220 -3.78 -36.28 1.93
N LEU A 221 -2.72 -36.89 2.45
CA LEU A 221 -2.49 -38.34 2.40
C LEU A 221 -3.30 -39.11 3.47
N LEU A 222 -3.85 -38.42 4.47
CA LEU A 222 -4.65 -39.05 5.52
C LEU A 222 -6.07 -39.38 5.03
N PRO A 223 -6.66 -40.50 5.50
CA PRO A 223 -8.03 -40.86 5.17
C PRO A 223 -9.02 -39.80 5.67
N SER A 224 -10.09 -39.59 4.89
CA SER A 224 -11.14 -38.62 5.20
C SER A 224 -11.92 -39.03 6.45
N GLY A 225 -11.73 -38.29 7.55
CA GLY A 225 -12.43 -38.50 8.81
C GLY A 225 -12.37 -37.28 9.73
N ARG A 226 -13.00 -37.36 10.90
CA ARG A 226 -13.05 -36.26 11.88
C ARG A 226 -11.66 -35.79 12.32
N ALA A 227 -10.72 -36.73 12.49
CA ALA A 227 -9.34 -36.42 12.86
C ALA A 227 -8.62 -35.59 11.79
N LYS A 228 -8.81 -35.90 10.49
CA LYS A 228 -8.25 -35.10 9.39
C LYS A 228 -8.77 -33.68 9.41
N SER A 229 -10.09 -33.50 9.59
CA SER A 229 -10.71 -32.17 9.65
C SER A 229 -10.18 -31.34 10.82
N PHE A 230 -10.13 -31.94 12.02
CA PHE A 230 -9.62 -31.26 13.22
C PHE A 230 -8.14 -30.89 13.07
N LEU A 231 -7.32 -31.80 12.55
CA LEU A 231 -5.90 -31.55 12.32
C LEU A 231 -5.69 -30.46 11.26
N SER A 232 -6.44 -30.51 10.17
CA SER A 232 -6.41 -29.51 9.10
C SER A 232 -6.74 -28.12 9.62
N GLU A 233 -7.78 -27.99 10.45
CA GLU A 233 -8.18 -26.72 11.05
C GLU A 233 -7.06 -26.13 11.93
N LYS A 234 -6.47 -26.95 12.82
CA LYS A 234 -5.38 -26.50 13.69
C LYS A 234 -4.12 -26.14 12.91
N VAL A 235 -3.80 -26.90 11.87
CA VAL A 235 -2.63 -26.64 11.03
C VAL A 235 -2.78 -25.37 10.21
N HIS A 236 -3.94 -25.16 9.59
CA HIS A 236 -4.21 -23.92 8.85
C HIS A 236 -4.12 -22.70 9.77
N LEU A 237 -4.79 -22.73 10.93
CA LEU A 237 -4.72 -21.65 11.92
C LEU A 237 -3.28 -21.35 12.35
N MET A 238 -2.50 -22.39 12.66
CA MET A 238 -1.09 -22.24 13.02
C MET A 238 -0.28 -21.57 11.90
N CYS A 239 -0.42 -22.04 10.66
CA CYS A 239 0.30 -21.51 9.51
C CYS A 239 -0.09 -20.05 9.22
N TYR A 240 -1.38 -19.72 9.23
CA TYR A 240 -1.85 -18.34 9.04
C TYR A 240 -1.34 -17.41 10.13
N ARG A 241 -1.30 -17.84 11.40
CA ARG A 241 -0.71 -17.06 12.50
C ARG A 241 0.79 -16.81 12.29
N ILE A 242 1.53 -17.78 11.74
CA ILE A 242 2.94 -17.59 11.39
C ILE A 242 3.06 -16.56 10.24
N CYS A 243 2.25 -16.69 9.19
CA CYS A 243 2.23 -15.76 8.06
C CYS A 243 1.88 -14.32 8.48
N VAL A 244 0.86 -14.14 9.34
CA VAL A 244 0.52 -12.83 9.94
C VAL A 244 1.70 -12.25 10.72
N ARG A 245 2.43 -13.09 11.47
CA ARG A 245 3.61 -12.63 12.20
C ARG A 245 4.73 -12.18 11.26
N ALA A 246 4.91 -12.84 10.12
CA ALA A 246 5.85 -12.43 9.08
C ALA A 246 5.50 -11.06 8.48
N LEU A 247 4.20 -10.81 8.24
CA LEU A 247 3.69 -9.51 7.76
C LEU A 247 3.82 -8.38 8.77
N THR A 248 4.09 -8.69 10.04
CA THR A 248 4.12 -7.71 11.12
C THR A 248 2.78 -6.98 11.33
N ALA A 249 1.68 -7.62 10.94
CA ALA A 249 0.36 -7.07 11.17
C ALA A 249 0.02 -7.07 12.67
N ILE A 250 -0.61 -5.98 13.12
CA ILE A 250 -1.30 -5.88 14.42
C ILE A 250 -2.78 -5.92 14.09
N ILE A 251 -3.43 -7.04 14.39
CA ILE A 251 -4.84 -7.25 14.10
C ILE A 251 -5.63 -7.03 15.37
N THR A 252 -6.65 -6.19 15.28
CA THR A 252 -7.63 -5.94 16.33
C THR A 252 -8.99 -6.37 15.81
N TYR A 253 -9.61 -7.34 16.49
CA TYR A 253 -10.94 -7.80 16.14
C TYR A 253 -11.96 -7.05 16.97
N HIS A 254 -12.90 -6.39 16.29
CA HIS A 254 -14.04 -5.71 16.92
C HIS A 254 -15.30 -6.57 16.70
N HIS A 255 -16.24 -6.52 17.64
CA HIS A 255 -17.52 -7.24 17.57
C HIS A 255 -17.35 -8.76 17.32
N SER A 256 -16.56 -9.42 18.15
CA SER A 256 -16.26 -10.87 18.00
C SER A 256 -17.49 -11.77 18.16
N GLU A 257 -18.57 -11.26 18.75
CA GLU A 257 -19.87 -11.89 18.86
C GLU A 257 -20.54 -12.13 17.50
N ASN A 258 -20.23 -11.31 16.49
CA ASN A 258 -20.81 -11.38 15.14
C ASN A 258 -20.05 -12.33 14.20
N LYS A 259 -19.07 -13.09 14.72
CA LYS A 259 -18.32 -14.05 13.91
C LYS A 259 -19.27 -15.10 13.32
N PRO A 260 -19.11 -15.47 12.03
CA PRO A 260 -19.94 -16.47 11.41
C PRO A 260 -19.81 -17.81 12.15
N ARG A 261 -20.93 -18.36 12.59
CA ARG A 261 -21.02 -19.69 13.21
C ARG A 261 -21.16 -20.76 12.12
N ASN A 262 -21.25 -22.04 12.50
CA ASN A 262 -21.32 -23.17 11.57
C ASN A 262 -22.26 -22.91 10.37
N GLY A 263 -21.68 -22.82 9.17
CA GLY A 263 -22.41 -22.54 7.91
C GLY A 263 -22.55 -21.06 7.54
N GLY A 264 -22.08 -20.13 8.38
CA GLY A 264 -22.07 -18.70 8.11
C GLY A 264 -21.01 -18.32 7.08
N ILE A 265 -21.34 -17.32 6.26
CA ILE A 265 -20.46 -16.82 5.19
C ILE A 265 -19.83 -15.50 5.66
N CYS A 266 -18.51 -15.41 5.56
CA CYS A 266 -17.78 -14.15 5.76
C CYS A 266 -17.56 -13.49 4.40
N VAL A 267 -17.88 -12.20 4.28
CA VAL A 267 -17.66 -11.40 3.07
C VAL A 267 -16.74 -10.23 3.43
N ALA A 268 -15.68 -10.05 2.66
CA ALA A 268 -14.75 -8.93 2.79
C ALA A 268 -14.78 -8.07 1.54
N ASN A 269 -14.61 -6.75 1.72
CA ASN A 269 -14.60 -5.75 0.65
C ASN A 269 -13.43 -5.92 -0.33
N HIS A 270 -12.29 -6.38 0.17
CA HIS A 270 -11.10 -6.68 -0.61
C HIS A 270 -10.59 -8.07 -0.23
N THR A 271 -10.32 -8.90 -1.23
CA THR A 271 -9.91 -10.30 -1.07
C THR A 271 -8.57 -10.54 -1.74
N SER A 272 -7.52 -9.90 -1.20
CA SER A 272 -6.14 -10.27 -1.53
C SER A 272 -5.70 -11.50 -0.71
N PRO A 273 -4.61 -12.18 -1.12
CA PRO A 273 -3.99 -13.22 -0.31
C PRO A 273 -3.61 -12.76 1.10
N ILE A 274 -3.30 -11.47 1.27
CA ILE A 274 -2.98 -10.89 2.58
C ILE A 274 -4.24 -10.79 3.44
N ASP A 275 -5.35 -10.34 2.87
CA ASP A 275 -6.63 -10.24 3.59
C ASP A 275 -7.11 -11.61 4.05
N VAL A 276 -6.95 -12.62 3.18
CA VAL A 276 -7.21 -14.03 3.50
C VAL A 276 -6.37 -14.50 4.68
N ILE A 277 -5.06 -14.24 4.68
CA ILE A 277 -4.17 -14.63 5.78
C ILE A 277 -4.58 -13.94 7.09
N ILE A 278 -4.99 -12.67 7.04
CA ILE A 278 -5.44 -11.90 8.21
C ILE A 278 -6.73 -12.48 8.76
N LEU A 279 -7.74 -12.70 7.91
CA LEU A 279 -9.03 -13.26 8.29
C LEU A 279 -8.87 -14.67 8.85
N ALA A 280 -8.10 -15.52 8.16
CA ALA A 280 -7.92 -16.92 8.52
C ALA A 280 -6.95 -17.14 9.70
N SER A 281 -6.40 -16.08 10.31
CA SER A 281 -5.53 -16.19 11.49
C SER A 281 -6.28 -16.35 12.81
N ASP A 282 -7.58 -16.04 12.83
CA ASP A 282 -8.46 -16.13 13.99
C ASP A 282 -9.49 -17.28 13.89
N GLY A 283 -9.86 -17.68 12.67
CA GLY A 283 -10.73 -18.82 12.41
C GLY A 283 -10.35 -19.53 11.10
N CYS A 284 -10.69 -20.81 10.95
CA CYS A 284 -10.50 -21.52 9.69
C CYS A 284 -11.71 -21.32 8.78
N TYR A 285 -11.49 -20.80 7.58
CA TYR A 285 -12.54 -20.54 6.59
C TYR A 285 -12.29 -21.36 5.33
N ALA A 286 -13.37 -21.93 4.76
CA ALA A 286 -13.35 -22.33 3.37
C ALA A 286 -13.26 -21.08 2.50
N MET A 287 -12.51 -21.15 1.40
CA MET A 287 -12.22 -19.99 0.58
C MET A 287 -12.67 -20.25 -0.84
N VAL A 288 -13.11 -19.18 -1.47
CA VAL A 288 -13.54 -19.16 -2.86
C VAL A 288 -12.69 -18.12 -3.58
N GLY A 289 -12.03 -18.49 -4.66
CA GLY A 289 -11.21 -17.54 -5.42
C GLY A 289 -10.86 -18.04 -6.81
N GLN A 290 -10.06 -17.26 -7.53
CA GLN A 290 -9.59 -17.64 -8.86
C GLN A 290 -8.36 -18.56 -8.76
N ILE A 291 -8.23 -19.53 -9.66
CA ILE A 291 -7.01 -20.32 -9.84
C ILE A 291 -5.89 -19.39 -10.32
N HIS A 292 -4.73 -19.50 -9.67
CA HIS A 292 -3.52 -18.79 -10.03
C HIS A 292 -2.39 -19.77 -10.41
N GLY A 293 -1.49 -19.34 -11.30
CA GLY A 293 -0.27 -20.08 -11.63
C GLY A 293 0.86 -19.89 -10.60
N GLY A 294 2.04 -20.42 -10.92
CA GLY A 294 3.27 -20.21 -10.14
C GLY A 294 3.18 -20.66 -8.67
N LEU A 295 3.82 -19.92 -7.78
CA LEU A 295 3.86 -20.20 -6.34
C LEU A 295 2.46 -20.21 -5.71
N MET A 296 1.59 -19.27 -6.09
CA MET A 296 0.23 -19.20 -5.56
C MET A 296 -0.57 -20.46 -5.93
N GLY A 297 -0.40 -20.97 -7.15
CA GLY A 297 -1.02 -22.23 -7.57
C GLY A 297 -0.54 -23.44 -6.77
N VAL A 298 0.74 -23.49 -6.39
CA VAL A 298 1.27 -24.57 -5.51
C VAL A 298 0.59 -24.50 -4.14
N ILE A 299 0.50 -23.31 -3.56
CA ILE A 299 -0.17 -23.07 -2.28
C ILE A 299 -1.64 -23.50 -2.37
N GLN A 300 -2.38 -23.00 -3.37
CA GLN A 300 -3.79 -23.35 -3.59
C GLN A 300 -4.00 -24.87 -3.71
N ARG A 301 -3.19 -25.56 -4.53
CA ARG A 301 -3.28 -27.02 -4.70
C ARG A 301 -3.01 -27.79 -3.42
N SER A 302 -2.04 -27.37 -2.61
CA SER A 302 -1.74 -28.01 -1.34
C SER A 302 -2.87 -27.81 -0.32
N MET A 303 -3.47 -26.63 -0.28
CA MET A 303 -4.56 -26.31 0.66
C MET A 303 -5.84 -27.12 0.39
N VAL A 304 -6.20 -27.32 -0.88
CA VAL A 304 -7.39 -28.12 -1.27
C VAL A 304 -7.30 -29.57 -0.79
N LYS A 305 -6.08 -30.11 -0.66
CA LYS A 305 -5.89 -31.49 -0.16
C LYS A 305 -6.29 -31.64 1.32
N ALA A 306 -6.18 -30.56 2.09
CA ALA A 306 -6.42 -30.55 3.53
C ALA A 306 -7.78 -29.95 3.91
N ALA A 307 -8.33 -29.00 3.15
CA ALA A 307 -9.59 -28.34 3.43
C ALA A 307 -10.40 -28.05 2.14
N PRO A 308 -11.74 -27.96 2.22
CA PRO A 308 -12.62 -27.83 1.05
C PRO A 308 -12.63 -26.39 0.49
N HIS A 309 -11.51 -25.94 -0.05
CA HIS A 309 -11.43 -24.67 -0.79
C HIS A 309 -11.90 -24.86 -2.24
N ILE A 310 -12.56 -23.85 -2.79
CA ILE A 310 -13.10 -23.85 -4.15
C ILE A 310 -12.32 -22.82 -4.98
N TRP A 311 -11.76 -23.24 -6.10
CA TRP A 311 -11.02 -22.35 -7.00
C TRP A 311 -11.63 -22.41 -8.40
N PHE A 312 -11.97 -21.27 -8.97
CA PHE A 312 -12.57 -21.16 -10.30
C PHE A 312 -11.53 -20.79 -11.35
N GLU A 313 -11.66 -21.37 -12.55
CA GLU A 313 -10.83 -20.99 -13.68
C GLU A 313 -11.40 -19.75 -14.38
N ARG A 314 -10.54 -18.78 -14.73
CA ARG A 314 -10.98 -17.54 -15.39
C ARG A 314 -11.50 -17.78 -16.82
N SER A 315 -11.09 -18.89 -17.45
CA SER A 315 -11.50 -19.35 -18.78
C SER A 315 -12.94 -19.86 -18.81
N GLU A 316 -13.39 -20.62 -17.81
CA GLU A 316 -14.75 -21.20 -17.78
C GLU A 316 -15.86 -20.13 -17.65
N VAL A 317 -15.58 -18.97 -17.06
CA VAL A 317 -16.57 -17.87 -16.98
C VAL A 317 -16.92 -17.33 -18.37
N LYS A 318 -16.03 -17.48 -19.36
CA LYS A 318 -16.29 -17.11 -20.77
C LYS A 318 -17.09 -18.16 -21.55
N ASP A 319 -17.22 -19.39 -21.06
CA ASP A 319 -18.02 -20.44 -21.72
C ASP A 319 -19.53 -20.24 -21.60
N ARG A 320 -19.98 -19.24 -20.83
CA ARG A 320 -21.36 -18.74 -20.91
C ARG A 320 -21.74 -18.29 -22.33
N HIS A 321 -20.77 -17.87 -23.14
CA HIS A 321 -21.02 -17.51 -24.54
C HIS A 321 -21.22 -18.72 -25.46
N LEU A 322 -20.64 -19.89 -25.15
CA LEU A 322 -20.87 -21.13 -25.91
C LEU A 322 -22.22 -21.76 -25.56
N VAL A 323 -22.64 -21.68 -24.28
CA VAL A 323 -23.97 -22.11 -23.85
C VAL A 323 -25.06 -21.19 -24.43
N ALA A 324 -24.89 -19.86 -24.37
CA ALA A 324 -25.83 -18.91 -24.97
C ALA A 324 -25.96 -19.05 -26.50
N LYS A 325 -24.89 -19.44 -27.20
CA LYS A 325 -24.93 -19.69 -28.65
C LYS A 325 -25.67 -20.99 -29.00
N SER A 326 -25.67 -21.96 -28.09
CA SER A 326 -26.41 -23.22 -28.21
C SER A 326 -27.91 -23.02 -27.95
N ASP A 327 -28.25 -22.14 -27.01
CA ASP A 327 -29.65 -21.78 -26.72
C ASP A 327 -30.28 -20.94 -27.84
N ASN A 328 -29.50 -20.06 -28.49
CA ASN A 328 -29.97 -19.28 -29.64
C ASN A 328 -30.11 -20.11 -30.93
N CYS A 329 -29.36 -21.21 -31.07
CA CYS A 329 -29.52 -22.12 -32.21
C CYS A 329 -30.74 -23.04 -32.05
N SER A 330 -31.13 -23.33 -30.81
CA SER A 330 -32.29 -24.18 -30.48
C SER A 330 -33.64 -23.45 -30.58
N SER A 331 -33.62 -22.11 -30.57
CA SER A 331 -34.81 -21.25 -30.67
C SER A 331 -35.10 -20.76 -32.10
N LEU A 332 -34.27 -21.13 -33.08
CA LEU A 332 -34.47 -20.86 -34.52
C LEU A 332 -34.96 -22.09 -35.31
N THR A 333 -35.21 -23.22 -34.63
CA THR A 333 -35.73 -24.47 -35.21
C THR A 333 -37.01 -24.96 -34.51
N ALA A 334 -37.86 -24.05 -34.04
CA ALA A 334 -39.20 -24.35 -33.54
C ALA A 334 -40.25 -23.55 -34.31
#